data_AF-A0A938T296-F1
#
_entry.id   AF-A0A938T296-F1
#
_cell.length_a   1.000
_cell.length_b   1.000
_cell.length_c   1.000
_cell.angle_alpha   90.00
_cell.angle_beta   90.00
_cell.angle_gamma   90.00
#
_symmetry.space_group_name_H-M   'P 1'
#
loop_
_entity.id
_entity.type
_entity.pdbx_description
1 polymer ?
#
loop_
_entity_poly.entity_id
_entity_poly.type
_entity_poly.pdbx_seq_one_letter_code
_entity_poly.pdbx_strand_id
1 'polypeptide(L)' 'MFGLGMQELIIILVIVIVLFGATRLPEIGKGIGQAIKNFKKGMSEPEEIDVTPKKDASQEKKKEEIEKKEGG' A
#
# COMPACT_ATOMS: atom_id res chain seq x y z
N MET A 1 1.04 -32.71 18.09
CA MET A 1 0.76 -31.76 19.19
C MET A 1 1.79 -30.62 19.17
N PHE A 2 1.92 -29.90 18.05
CA PHE A 2 2.73 -28.68 17.93
C PHE A 2 2.29 -27.99 16.62
N GLY A 3 1.10 -27.42 16.66
CA GLY A 3 0.70 -26.48 15.62
C GLY A 3 1.37 -25.15 15.94
N LEU A 4 1.97 -24.50 14.94
CA LEU A 4 2.38 -23.11 15.07
C LEU A 4 1.12 -22.29 15.36
N GLY A 5 0.88 -22.01 16.63
CA GLY A 5 -0.23 -21.19 17.07
C GLY A 5 0.05 -19.72 16.79
N MET A 6 -0.97 -18.90 17.00
CA MET A 6 -0.85 -17.45 16.87
C MET A 6 0.24 -16.90 17.79
N GLN A 7 0.43 -17.49 18.98
CA GLN A 7 1.42 -17.05 19.96
C GLN A 7 2.86 -17.26 19.46
N GLU A 8 3.16 -18.42 18.87
CA GLU A 8 4.47 -18.72 18.30
C GLU A 8 4.78 -17.80 17.10
N LEU A 9 3.80 -17.54 16.24
CA LEU A 9 3.96 -16.59 15.13
C LEU A 9 4.27 -15.18 15.61
N ILE A 10 3.63 -14.72 16.70
CA ILE A 10 3.94 -13.41 17.30
C ILE A 10 5.36 -13.36 17.85
N ILE A 11 5.83 -14.43 18.53
CA ILE A 11 7.20 -14.50 19.05
C ILE A 11 8.21 -14.42 17.91
N ILE A 12 8.00 -15.19 16.84
CA ILE A 12 8.86 -15.16 15.65
C ILE A 12 8.86 -13.77 15.01
N LEU A 13 7.69 -13.13 14.88
CA LEU A 13 7.56 -11.79 14.34
C LEU A 13 8.34 -10.77 15.17
N VAL A 14 8.29 -10.86 16.50
CA VAL A 14 9.07 -9.98 17.39
C VAL A 14 10.57 -10.18 17.17
N ILE A 15 11.05 -11.42 17.08
CA ILE A 15 12.47 -11.71 16.81
C ILE A 15 12.89 -11.09 15.47
N VAL A 16 12.10 -11.27 14.42
CA VAL A 16 12.36 -10.69 13.10
C VAL A 16 12.42 -9.16 13.18
N ILE A 17 11.49 -8.52 13.89
CA ILE A 17 11.50 -7.06 14.09
C ILE A 17 12.74 -6.59 14.85
N VAL A 18 13.24 -7.36 15.83
CA VAL A 18 14.46 -7.00 16.57
C VAL A 18 15.70 -7.12 15.67
N LEU A 19 15.79 -8.15 14.83
CA LEU A 19 16.94 -8.37 13.94
C LEU A 19 16.99 -7.38 12.77
N PHE A 20 15.85 -7.16 12.11
CA PHE A 20 15.77 -6.31 10.91
C PHE A 20 15.38 -4.86 11.24
N GLY A 21 14.79 -4.60 12.41
CA GLY A 21 14.21 -3.33 12.78
C GLY A 21 12.76 -3.15 12.30
N ALA A 22 11.95 -2.45 13.10
CA ALA A 22 10.54 -2.18 12.79
C ALA A 22 10.32 -1.36 11.50
N THR A 23 11.35 -0.66 11.03
CA THR A 23 11.30 0.19 9.83
C THR A 23 11.54 -0.58 8.53
N ARG A 24 12.28 -1.69 8.56
CA ARG A 24 12.63 -2.46 7.35
C ARG A 24 11.48 -3.33 6.84
N LEU A 25 10.67 -3.89 7.73
CA LEU A 25 9.51 -4.71 7.34
C LEU A 25 8.51 -3.93 6.46
N PRO A 26 8.06 -2.72 6.85
CA PRO A 26 7.17 -1.90 6.03
C PRO A 26 7.80 -1.44 4.70
N GLU A 27 9.11 -1.17 4.71
CA GLU A 27 9.86 -0.76 3.51
C GLU A 27 9.85 -1.86 2.45
N ILE A 28 10.17 -3.09 2.86
CA ILE A 28 10.13 -4.29 2.00
C ILE A 28 8.68 -4.61 1.59
N GLY A 29 7.74 -4.53 2.53
CA GLY A 29 6.32 -4.78 2.28
C GLY A 29 5.70 -3.83 1.25
N LYS A 30 6.12 -2.56 1.22
CA LYS A 30 5.69 -1.61 0.18
C LYS A 30 6.15 -2.05 -1.21
N GLY A 31 7.41 -2.45 -1.36
CA GLY A 31 7.95 -2.93 -2.64
C GLY A 31 7.26 -4.20 -3.13
N ILE A 32 7.13 -5.20 -2.24
CA ILE A 32 6.44 -6.47 -2.55
C ILE A 32 4.95 -6.22 -2.85
N GLY A 33 4.28 -5.37 -2.07
CA GLY A 33 2.86 -5.05 -2.28
C GLY A 33 2.62 -4.35 -3.63
N GLN A 34 3.50 -3.44 -4.04
CA GLN A 34 3.45 -2.84 -5.37
C GLN A 34 3.68 -3.86 -6.47
N ALA A 35 4.66 -4.76 -6.31
CA ALA A 35 4.93 -5.83 -7.27
C ALA A 35 3.72 -6.77 -7.43
N ILE A 36 3.14 -7.23 -6.32
CA ILE A 36 1.95 -8.09 -6.34
C ILE A 36 0.76 -7.35 -6.97
N LYS A 37 0.56 -6.07 -6.67
CA LYS A 37 -0.51 -5.25 -7.26
C LYS A 37 -0.37 -5.13 -8.77
N ASN A 38 0.84 -4.88 -9.27
CA ASN A 38 1.13 -4.76 -10.70
C ASN A 38 1.03 -6.13 -11.40
N PHE A 39 1.50 -7.19 -10.75
CA PHE A 39 1.38 -8.57 -11.23
C PHE A 39 -0.10 -8.98 -11.37
N LYS A 40 -0.92 -8.70 -10.34
CA LYS A 40 -2.36 -8.99 -10.37
C LYS A 40 -3.08 -8.20 -11.47
N LYS A 41 -2.71 -6.93 -11.68
CA LYS A 41 -3.25 -6.09 -12.77
C LYS A 41 -2.95 -6.70 -14.14
N GLY A 42 -1.67 -6.98 -14.43
CA GLY A 42 -1.26 -7.57 -15.70
C GLY A 42 -1.81 -8.99 -15.95
N MET A 43 -2.17 -9.73 -14.89
CA MET A 43 -2.81 -11.04 -15.02
C MET A 43 -4.35 -10.95 -15.15
N SER A 44 -4.97 -9.85 -14.72
CA SER A 44 -6.44 -9.67 -14.72
C SER A 44 -6.97 -8.78 -15.84
N GLU A 45 -6.10 -7.97 -16.48
CA GLU A 45 -6.46 -7.14 -17.63
C GLU A 45 -6.23 -7.95 -18.93
N PRO A 46 -7.29 -8.43 -19.64
CA PRO A 46 -7.14 -8.70 -21.07
C PRO A 46 -6.77 -7.38 -21.76
N GLU A 47 -5.90 -7.43 -22.76
CA GLU A 47 -5.26 -6.29 -23.45
C GLU A 47 -6.19 -5.10 -23.76
N GLU A 48 -6.46 -4.24 -22.79
CA GLU A 48 -7.00 -2.91 -23.01
C GLU A 48 -5.93 -1.91 -22.58
N ILE A 49 -5.36 -1.25 -23.59
CA ILE A 49 -4.39 -0.18 -23.42
C ILE A 49 -5.10 0.97 -22.69
N ASP A 50 -4.95 1.02 -21.37
CA ASP A 50 -5.48 2.10 -20.54
C ASP A 50 -4.65 3.39 -20.75
N VAL A 51 -5.09 4.20 -21.71
CA VAL A 51 -4.54 5.55 -22.01
C VAL A 51 -4.99 6.62 -21.02
N THR A 52 -5.57 6.25 -19.88
CA THR A 52 -6.02 7.23 -18.89
C THR A 52 -4.85 7.61 -17.97
N PRO A 53 -4.39 8.89 -17.95
CA PRO A 53 -3.33 9.30 -17.05
C PRO A 53 -3.81 9.09 -15.60
N LYS A 54 -3.08 8.26 -14.85
CA LYS A 54 -3.31 8.05 -13.41
C LYS A 54 -3.22 9.41 -12.72
N LYS A 55 -4.38 9.93 -12.36
CA LYS A 55 -4.55 11.14 -11.56
C LYS A 55 -3.88 10.91 -10.21
N ASP A 56 -2.66 11.43 -10.05
CA ASP A 56 -2.01 11.58 -8.75
C ASP A 56 -2.98 12.22 -7.77
N ALA A 57 -3.21 11.53 -6.65
CA ALA A 57 -4.09 11.91 -5.56
C ALA A 57 -3.52 13.10 -4.76
N SER A 58 -3.32 14.25 -5.42
CA SER A 58 -2.87 15.50 -4.81
C SER A 58 -3.64 16.74 -5.28
N GLN A 59 -4.75 16.57 -6.00
CA GLN A 59 -5.57 17.71 -6.48
C GLN A 59 -6.99 17.79 -5.90
N GLU A 60 -7.27 17.15 -4.77
CA GLU A 60 -8.60 17.25 -4.13
C GLU A 60 -8.68 18.36 -3.07
N LYS A 61 -7.55 18.92 -2.60
CA LYS A 61 -7.54 19.98 -1.58
C LYS A 61 -7.62 21.42 -2.10
N LYS A 62 -7.51 21.68 -3.41
CA LYS A 62 -7.49 23.07 -3.94
C LYS A 62 -8.86 23.60 -4.38
N LYS A 63 -9.91 22.75 -4.46
CA LYS A 63 -11.23 23.18 -4.96
C LYS A 63 -12.18 23.66 -3.86
N GLU A 64 -11.96 23.31 -2.59
CA GLU A 64 -12.81 23.77 -1.47
C GLU A 64 -12.49 25.18 -0.96
N GLU A 65 -11.28 25.71 -1.22
CA GLU A 65 -10.89 27.04 -0.71
C GLU A 65 -11.41 28.21 -1.58
N ILE A 66 -11.75 27.94 -2.85
CA ILE A 66 -12.22 28.98 -3.79
C ILE A 66 -13.72 29.27 -3.60
N GLU A 67 -14.52 28.30 -3.15
CA GLU A 67 -15.98 28.44 -3.06
C GLU A 67 -16.46 29.20 -1.80
N LYS A 68 -15.60 29.36 -0.77
CA LYS A 68 -15.94 30.11 0.45
C LYS A 68 -15.60 31.60 0.43
N LYS A 69 -14.92 32.10 -0.61
CA LYS A 69 -14.49 33.52 -0.68
C LYS A 69 -15.35 34.43 -1.57
N GLU A 70 -16.26 33.88 -2.37
CA GLU A 70 -17.16 34.68 -3.23
C GLU A 70 -18.61 34.74 -2.73
N GLY A 71 -18.92 34.14 -1.57
CA GLY A 71 -20.25 34.12 -0.96
C GLY A 71 -20.38 34.97 0.31
N GLY A 72 -19.62 36.07 0.43
CA GLY A 72 -19.70 37.02 1.54
C GLY A 72 -20.00 38.44 1.05
#